data_AF-A0A565AVV0-F1
#
_entry.id   AF-A0A565AVV0-F1
#
_cell.length_a   1.000
_cell.length_b   1.000
_cell.length_c   1.000
_cell.angle_alpha   90.00
_cell.angle_beta   90.00
_cell.angle_gamma   90.00
#
_symmetry.space_group_name_H-M   'P 1'
#
loop_
_entity.id
_entity.type
_entity.pdbx_description
1 polymer ?
#
loop_
_entity_poly.entity_id
_entity_poly.type
_entity_poly.pdbx_seq_one_letter_code
_entity_poly.pdbx_strand_id
1 'polypeptide(L)'
;MRKHSIRDSLKSFFEPHLHLDNDELLKGTKTEVDEKVKKILGIVESGDIEEDESKRVVVAELVKEFYKEYEALYRQYDDLTGEIRNKVHNESSSSSSSDSDSDKKSKRNGRVGNDMDSVNKQIEAANLEIADLKKKLATESNLNQKLEDVKRERDVLEAELEKKSQEVSEYVNEITNLRDEMANKVKDHETTLEENNRLQADKNETEAELEREKQEKPTLLNQINDVQKALLEQEAAYNTLSQEYKQISGLFEEREATIKKLTDDYKQAREMLEEYMSKLEETERRMQETGKDVTSRETEIVDLKETMESLRNQVEMKGEEIESLMEKISNIEVKLRMSNQKLRVTEQVLTEKEEESKRIEAKHLEEQALLKDKIATTHETYQGLIKEISERVNSTLLNRFQTVSEKLVEKHESYEETVVEATKMLLTAKKCWQEDKDGNKELEVTLLCSHM
;
A
#
# COMPACT_ATOMS: atom_id res chain seq x y z
N MET A 1 -90.89 -12.77 51.17
CA MET A 1 -89.69 -13.42 50.60
C MET A 1 -89.49 -13.02 49.14
N ARG A 2 -88.37 -12.36 48.76
CA ARG A 2 -88.03 -12.10 47.34
C ARG A 2 -86.54 -11.77 47.08
N LYS A 3 -85.62 -12.18 47.97
CA LYS A 3 -84.18 -11.85 47.90
C LYS A 3 -83.26 -12.98 47.39
N HIS A 4 -83.73 -14.22 47.34
CA HIS A 4 -82.90 -15.38 46.97
C HIS A 4 -82.59 -15.43 45.47
N SER A 5 -83.63 -15.45 44.62
CA SER A 5 -83.55 -15.57 43.15
C SER A 5 -82.45 -14.72 42.47
N ILE A 6 -82.28 -13.45 42.83
CA ILE A 6 -81.25 -12.60 42.20
C ILE A 6 -79.83 -13.06 42.57
N ARG A 7 -79.60 -13.46 43.82
CA ARG A 7 -78.28 -14.00 44.22
C ARG A 7 -78.05 -15.37 43.60
N ASP A 8 -79.07 -16.22 43.55
CA ASP A 8 -78.92 -17.57 43.02
C ASP A 8 -78.59 -17.54 41.51
N SER A 9 -79.23 -16.64 40.74
CA SER A 9 -78.86 -16.35 39.36
C SER A 9 -77.43 -15.82 39.22
N LEU A 10 -77.05 -14.78 39.98
CA LEU A 10 -75.68 -14.23 39.94
C LEU A 10 -74.63 -15.29 40.30
N LYS A 11 -74.90 -16.12 41.31
CA LYS A 11 -74.01 -17.21 41.72
C LYS A 11 -73.84 -18.21 40.57
N SER A 12 -74.95 -18.69 39.98
CA SER A 12 -74.89 -19.62 38.84
C SER A 12 -74.14 -19.09 37.61
N PHE A 13 -74.08 -17.77 37.43
CA PHE A 13 -73.41 -17.12 36.31
C PHE A 13 -71.89 -16.95 36.53
N PHE A 14 -71.45 -16.72 37.77
CA PHE A 14 -70.01 -16.53 38.09
C PHE A 14 -69.32 -17.78 38.63
N GLU A 15 -70.06 -18.78 39.11
CA GLU A 15 -69.50 -20.02 39.68
C GLU A 15 -68.56 -20.78 38.71
N PRO A 16 -68.82 -20.89 37.38
CA PRO A 16 -67.85 -21.45 36.43
C PRO A 16 -66.56 -20.64 36.27
N HIS A 17 -66.59 -19.35 36.58
CA HIS A 17 -65.47 -18.42 36.39
C HIS A 17 -64.63 -18.20 37.66
N LEU A 18 -65.02 -18.78 38.81
CA LEU A 18 -64.35 -18.61 40.11
C LEU A 18 -63.64 -19.89 40.61
N HIS A 19 -63.39 -20.86 39.71
CA HIS A 19 -62.63 -22.08 40.02
C HIS A 19 -61.13 -21.81 40.20
N LEU A 20 -60.50 -22.41 41.22
CA LEU A 20 -59.07 -22.25 41.51
C LEU A 20 -58.15 -22.58 40.32
N ASP A 21 -58.49 -23.61 39.55
CA ASP A 21 -57.72 -24.04 38.37
C ASP A 21 -57.59 -22.90 37.33
N ASN A 22 -58.61 -22.03 37.23
CA ASN A 22 -58.58 -20.86 36.34
C ASN A 22 -57.70 -19.74 36.93
N ASP A 23 -57.74 -19.51 38.26
CA ASP A 23 -56.85 -18.56 38.95
C ASP A 23 -55.36 -18.95 38.71
N GLU A 24 -55.05 -20.26 38.74
CA GLU A 24 -53.69 -20.77 38.51
C GLU A 24 -53.26 -20.73 37.03
N LEU A 25 -54.15 -21.06 36.09
CA LEU A 25 -53.89 -20.91 34.64
C LEU A 25 -53.66 -19.45 34.24
N LEU A 26 -54.45 -18.52 34.78
CA LEU A 26 -54.31 -17.08 34.49
C LEU A 26 -52.98 -16.53 35.03
N LYS A 27 -52.57 -16.99 36.22
CA LYS A 27 -51.28 -16.63 36.84
C LYS A 27 -50.09 -17.21 36.07
N GLY A 28 -50.19 -18.45 35.58
CA GLY A 28 -49.18 -19.09 34.74
C GLY A 28 -48.99 -18.38 33.40
N THR A 29 -50.11 -18.10 32.70
CA THR A 29 -50.07 -17.37 31.42
C THR A 29 -49.54 -15.94 31.57
N LYS A 30 -49.80 -15.27 32.70
CA LYS A 30 -49.11 -14.01 33.02
C LYS A 30 -47.59 -14.18 33.11
N THR A 31 -47.09 -15.11 33.92
CA THR A 31 -45.64 -15.30 34.03
C THR A 31 -44.98 -15.66 32.70
N GLU A 32 -45.68 -16.36 31.81
CA GLU A 32 -45.21 -16.65 30.45
C GLU A 32 -45.13 -15.38 29.56
N VAL A 33 -46.05 -14.42 29.72
CA VAL A 33 -46.01 -13.11 29.05
C VAL A 33 -44.88 -12.25 29.61
N ASP A 34 -44.74 -12.18 30.93
CA ASP A 34 -43.69 -11.43 31.61
C ASP A 34 -42.28 -11.90 31.17
N GLU A 35 -42.06 -13.21 31.05
CA GLU A 35 -40.81 -13.79 30.52
C GLU A 35 -40.59 -13.48 29.03
N LYS A 36 -41.65 -13.55 28.19
CA LYS A 36 -41.56 -13.21 26.75
C LYS A 36 -41.19 -11.74 26.53
N VAL A 37 -41.83 -10.82 27.25
CA VAL A 37 -41.52 -9.37 27.16
C VAL A 37 -40.09 -9.10 27.62
N LYS A 38 -39.66 -9.70 28.74
CA LYS A 38 -38.27 -9.61 29.21
C LYS A 38 -37.27 -10.14 28.19
N LYS A 39 -37.59 -11.23 27.47
CA LYS A 39 -36.75 -11.78 26.40
C LYS A 39 -36.69 -10.86 25.18
N ILE A 40 -37.82 -10.25 24.78
CA ILE A 40 -37.87 -9.30 23.66
C ILE A 40 -37.03 -8.07 23.97
N LEU A 41 -37.24 -7.43 25.13
CA LEU A 41 -36.43 -6.29 25.57
C LEU A 41 -34.95 -6.67 25.67
N GLY A 42 -34.62 -7.85 26.20
CA GLY A 42 -33.24 -8.32 26.28
C GLY A 42 -32.52 -8.42 24.93
N ILE A 43 -33.21 -8.78 23.85
CA ILE A 43 -32.63 -8.88 22.49
C ILE A 43 -32.57 -7.49 21.80
N VAL A 44 -33.56 -6.63 22.05
CA VAL A 44 -33.61 -5.27 21.48
C VAL A 44 -32.61 -4.33 22.16
N GLU A 45 -32.40 -4.46 23.47
CA GLU A 45 -31.49 -3.61 24.26
C GLU A 45 -30.04 -4.13 24.28
N SER A 46 -29.76 -5.39 23.94
CA SER A 46 -28.39 -5.92 23.84
C SER A 46 -27.66 -5.47 22.57
N GLY A 47 -28.41 -5.12 21.52
CA GLY A 47 -27.86 -4.84 20.19
C GLY A 47 -27.59 -6.09 19.35
N ASP A 48 -28.09 -7.28 19.74
CA ASP A 48 -27.99 -8.54 18.97
C ASP A 48 -28.85 -8.55 17.67
N ILE A 49 -29.27 -7.38 17.19
CA ILE A 49 -30.06 -7.18 15.97
C ILE A 49 -29.32 -6.17 15.07
N GLU A 50 -29.13 -6.52 13.79
CA GLU A 50 -28.53 -5.68 12.74
C GLU A 50 -29.47 -4.54 12.27
N GLU A 51 -30.08 -3.80 13.20
CA GLU A 51 -30.90 -2.61 12.96
C GLU A 51 -30.34 -1.36 13.65
N ASP A 52 -30.71 -0.18 13.13
CA ASP A 52 -30.33 1.13 13.68
C ASP A 52 -30.73 1.29 15.15
N GLU A 53 -29.84 1.86 15.97
CA GLU A 53 -30.09 2.14 17.38
C GLU A 53 -31.40 2.92 17.60
N SER A 54 -31.66 3.92 16.75
CA SER A 54 -32.87 4.73 16.78
C SER A 54 -34.16 3.92 16.60
N LYS A 55 -34.12 2.79 15.87
CA LYS A 55 -35.26 1.87 15.72
C LYS A 55 -35.37 0.97 16.95
N ARG A 56 -34.25 0.43 17.45
CA ARG A 56 -34.21 -0.40 18.66
C ARG A 56 -34.80 0.33 19.87
N VAL A 57 -34.45 1.60 20.06
CA VAL A 57 -35.02 2.46 21.11
C VAL A 57 -36.53 2.59 20.98
N VAL A 58 -37.05 2.92 19.78
CA VAL A 58 -38.50 3.06 19.54
C VAL A 58 -39.25 1.74 19.76
N VAL A 59 -38.69 0.61 19.35
CA VAL A 59 -39.28 -0.72 19.59
C VAL A 59 -39.28 -1.05 21.09
N ALA A 60 -38.19 -0.76 21.81
CA ALA A 60 -38.11 -0.97 23.25
C ALA A 60 -39.09 -0.08 24.04
N GLU A 61 -39.30 1.17 23.61
CA GLU A 61 -40.32 2.07 24.19
C GLU A 61 -41.74 1.56 23.94
N LEU A 62 -42.07 1.17 22.71
CA LEU A 62 -43.39 0.64 22.36
C LEU A 62 -43.73 -0.66 23.12
N VAL A 63 -42.75 -1.56 23.29
CA VAL A 63 -42.90 -2.80 24.08
C VAL A 63 -43.12 -2.48 25.57
N LYS A 64 -42.45 -1.46 26.12
CA LYS A 64 -42.66 -1.02 27.52
C LYS A 64 -44.03 -0.38 27.72
N GLU A 65 -44.52 0.39 26.76
CA GLU A 65 -45.85 1.00 26.82
C GLU A 65 -46.97 -0.06 26.73
N PHE A 66 -46.90 -0.97 25.76
CA PHE A 66 -47.84 -2.10 25.64
C PHE A 66 -47.86 -2.98 26.91
N TYR A 67 -46.70 -3.32 27.46
CA TYR A 67 -46.63 -4.13 28.68
C TYR A 67 -47.22 -3.41 29.91
N LYS A 68 -47.09 -2.08 29.98
CA LYS A 68 -47.70 -1.25 31.03
C LYS A 68 -49.22 -1.19 30.91
N GLU A 69 -49.78 -1.17 29.70
CA GLU A 69 -51.23 -1.31 29.48
C GLU A 69 -51.72 -2.72 29.86
N TYR A 70 -50.98 -3.77 29.49
CA TYR A 70 -51.26 -5.14 29.91
C TYR A 70 -51.26 -5.32 31.44
N GLU A 71 -50.28 -4.74 32.15
CA GLU A 71 -50.27 -4.74 33.62
C GLU A 71 -51.48 -4.02 34.22
N ALA A 72 -51.90 -2.89 33.63
CA ALA A 72 -53.07 -2.14 34.10
C ALA A 72 -54.37 -2.93 33.90
N LEU A 73 -54.54 -3.58 32.74
CA LEU A 73 -55.68 -4.45 32.45
C LEU A 73 -55.72 -5.67 33.39
N TYR A 74 -54.57 -6.30 33.64
CA TYR A 74 -54.48 -7.44 34.57
C TYR A 74 -54.91 -7.07 35.99
N ARG A 75 -54.51 -5.87 36.48
CA ARG A 75 -54.93 -5.38 37.81
C ARG A 75 -56.45 -5.17 37.89
N GLN A 76 -57.06 -4.58 36.87
CA GLN A 76 -58.52 -4.39 36.82
C GLN A 76 -59.29 -5.72 36.87
N TYR A 77 -58.74 -6.79 36.26
CA TYR A 77 -59.34 -8.12 36.33
C TYR A 77 -59.22 -8.76 37.73
N ASP A 78 -58.05 -8.63 38.37
CA ASP A 78 -57.76 -9.11 39.73
C ASP A 78 -58.68 -8.42 40.76
N ASP A 79 -58.78 -7.08 40.70
CA ASP A 79 -59.67 -6.25 41.53
C ASP A 79 -61.15 -6.67 41.37
N LEU A 80 -61.62 -6.84 40.13
CA LEU A 80 -63.01 -7.22 39.83
C LEU A 80 -63.35 -8.62 40.34
N THR A 81 -62.42 -9.58 40.17
CA THR A 81 -62.56 -10.96 40.66
C THR A 81 -62.62 -11.00 42.19
N GLY A 82 -61.83 -10.16 42.85
CA GLY A 82 -61.88 -9.93 44.30
C GLY A 82 -63.21 -9.34 44.77
N GLU A 83 -63.78 -8.36 44.06
CA GLU A 83 -65.05 -7.73 44.47
C GLU A 83 -66.26 -8.67 44.31
N ILE A 84 -66.26 -9.52 43.27
CA ILE A 84 -67.30 -10.54 43.07
C ILE A 84 -67.28 -11.57 44.21
N ARG A 85 -66.09 -12.07 44.59
CA ARG A 85 -65.91 -13.07 45.66
C ARG A 85 -66.48 -12.60 47.01
N ASN A 86 -66.52 -11.30 47.26
CA ASN A 86 -67.05 -10.71 48.50
C ASN A 86 -68.58 -10.57 48.58
N LYS A 87 -69.34 -10.60 47.48
CA LYS A 87 -70.79 -10.25 47.46
C LYS A 87 -71.77 -11.41 47.74
N VAL A 88 -71.30 -12.62 48.05
CA VAL A 88 -72.08 -13.88 47.89
C VAL A 88 -72.83 -14.41 49.15
N HIS A 89 -72.81 -13.79 50.35
CA HIS A 89 -73.38 -14.42 51.59
C HIS A 89 -74.46 -13.57 52.43
N ASN A 90 -75.84 -13.85 52.41
CA ASN A 90 -77.00 -13.28 53.27
C ASN A 90 -78.54 -13.79 53.08
N GLU A 91 -79.62 -13.34 53.82
CA GLU A 91 -81.08 -13.87 53.94
C GLU A 91 -82.36 -12.89 53.73
N SER A 92 -83.71 -12.98 54.14
CA SER A 92 -84.78 -13.84 54.87
C SER A 92 -86.30 -13.47 54.41
N SER A 93 -87.59 -13.65 54.94
CA SER A 93 -88.47 -14.29 56.03
C SER A 93 -90.07 -14.26 55.75
N SER A 94 -91.05 -14.70 56.64
CA SER A 94 -92.48 -15.26 56.34
C SER A 94 -93.77 -15.07 57.30
N SER A 95 -95.03 -15.54 56.91
CA SER A 95 -96.36 -15.94 57.64
C SER A 95 -97.46 -14.91 58.20
N SER A 96 -98.78 -15.11 58.63
CA SER A 96 -100.04 -16.02 58.54
C SER A 96 -101.25 -15.45 59.47
N SER A 97 -102.57 -15.83 59.77
CA SER A 97 -103.89 -16.55 59.36
C SER A 97 -105.01 -16.49 60.54
N SER A 98 -106.38 -16.77 60.65
CA SER A 98 -107.68 -17.07 59.90
C SER A 98 -109.05 -17.15 60.80
N ASP A 99 -110.31 -17.39 60.26
CA ASP A 99 -111.61 -18.09 60.79
C ASP A 99 -112.96 -17.41 61.42
N SER A 100 -114.22 -18.05 61.42
CA SER A 100 -115.61 -17.51 61.85
C SER A 100 -116.94 -18.46 62.04
N ASP A 101 -118.14 -17.94 62.50
CA ASP A 101 -119.67 -18.29 62.38
C ASP A 101 -120.50 -19.37 63.25
N SER A 102 -121.89 -19.54 63.44
CA SER A 102 -123.29 -18.90 63.22
C SER A 102 -124.58 -19.63 63.91
N ASP A 103 -125.89 -19.13 63.89
CA ASP A 103 -127.29 -19.85 63.87
C ASP A 103 -128.66 -19.23 64.49
N LYS A 104 -129.85 -19.95 64.70
CA LYS A 104 -131.35 -19.54 64.60
C LYS A 104 -132.48 -20.33 65.45
N LYS A 105 -133.86 -20.01 65.53
CA LYS A 105 -135.16 -20.88 65.78
C LYS A 105 -136.58 -20.22 66.27
N SER A 106 -137.75 -20.94 66.58
CA SER A 106 -139.24 -20.47 66.68
C SER A 106 -140.38 -21.29 67.49
N LYS A 107 -141.74 -20.90 67.62
CA LYS A 107 -143.05 -21.72 67.94
C LYS A 107 -144.53 -21.03 68.11
N ARG A 108 -145.68 -21.71 68.51
CA ARG A 108 -147.21 -21.32 68.44
C ARG A 108 -148.30 -22.01 69.43
N ASN A 109 -149.64 -21.61 69.54
CA ASN A 109 -150.76 -22.12 70.50
C ASN A 109 -152.34 -22.04 70.08
N GLY A 110 -153.41 -22.49 70.87
CA GLY A 110 -154.93 -22.27 70.65
C GLY A 110 -156.12 -23.05 71.43
N ARG A 111 -157.47 -22.79 71.15
CA ARG A 111 -158.79 -23.60 71.33
C ARG A 111 -160.05 -23.17 72.24
N VAL A 112 -161.27 -23.16 71.61
CA VAL A 112 -162.77 -23.45 71.91
C VAL A 112 -163.25 -24.05 73.28
N GLY A 113 -164.51 -23.94 73.84
CA GLY A 113 -165.88 -23.36 73.48
C GLY A 113 -167.10 -23.84 74.39
N ASN A 114 -168.37 -23.90 73.88
CA ASN A 114 -169.66 -24.53 74.41
C ASN A 114 -170.55 -23.76 75.49
N ASP A 115 -171.87 -23.93 75.84
CA ASP A 115 -173.24 -24.48 75.38
C ASP A 115 -174.38 -23.84 76.32
N MET A 116 -175.73 -24.09 76.54
CA MET A 116 -176.97 -24.90 76.18
C MET A 116 -178.24 -24.22 76.89
N ASP A 117 -179.57 -24.57 77.05
CA ASP A 117 -180.70 -25.47 76.57
C ASP A 117 -182.14 -24.99 77.11
N SER A 118 -183.32 -25.47 76.60
CA SER A 118 -184.70 -25.52 77.26
C SER A 118 -185.79 -26.25 76.41
N VAL A 119 -186.61 -27.16 77.00
CA VAL A 119 -187.17 -28.33 76.26
C VAL A 119 -188.52 -28.19 75.51
N ASN A 120 -189.65 -27.82 76.11
CA ASN A 120 -190.98 -28.09 75.47
C ASN A 120 -191.41 -27.16 74.30
N LYS A 121 -190.50 -26.35 73.74
CA LYS A 121 -190.65 -25.74 72.40
C LYS A 121 -189.85 -26.47 71.32
N GLN A 122 -189.07 -27.50 71.67
CA GLN A 122 -188.20 -28.23 70.74
C GLN A 122 -188.97 -29.05 69.69
N ILE A 123 -190.25 -29.37 69.89
CA ILE A 123 -190.98 -30.32 69.02
C ILE A 123 -191.16 -29.82 67.57
N GLU A 124 -191.29 -28.52 67.36
CA GLU A 124 -191.32 -27.92 66.00
C GLU A 124 -189.93 -27.41 65.58
N ALA A 125 -189.17 -26.83 66.52
CA ALA A 125 -187.81 -26.35 66.28
C ALA A 125 -186.84 -27.47 65.83
N ALA A 126 -186.87 -28.65 66.47
CA ALA A 126 -186.00 -29.78 66.12
C ALA A 126 -186.33 -30.39 64.75
N ASN A 127 -187.57 -30.30 64.27
CA ASN A 127 -187.92 -30.74 62.91
C ASN A 127 -187.42 -29.74 61.86
N LEU A 128 -187.52 -28.43 62.15
CA LEU A 128 -186.86 -27.39 61.35
C LEU A 128 -185.33 -27.52 61.39
N GLU A 129 -184.76 -27.84 62.54
CA GLU A 129 -183.31 -27.99 62.74
C GLU A 129 -182.76 -29.27 62.13
N ILE A 130 -183.50 -30.39 62.11
CA ILE A 130 -183.14 -31.59 61.34
C ILE A 130 -183.26 -31.33 59.83
N ALA A 131 -184.24 -30.56 59.39
CA ALA A 131 -184.34 -30.14 57.98
C ALA A 131 -183.19 -29.20 57.59
N ASP A 132 -182.83 -28.27 58.48
CA ASP A 132 -181.71 -27.34 58.30
C ASP A 132 -180.35 -28.02 58.44
N LEU A 133 -180.20 -29.04 59.29
CA LEU A 133 -179.03 -29.90 59.38
C LEU A 133 -178.89 -30.80 58.15
N LYS A 134 -179.98 -31.31 57.56
CA LYS A 134 -179.95 -31.95 56.24
C LYS A 134 -179.53 -30.97 55.14
N LYS A 135 -179.99 -29.72 55.21
CA LYS A 135 -179.55 -28.63 54.31
C LYS A 135 -178.07 -28.33 54.49
N LYS A 136 -177.60 -28.18 55.73
CA LYS A 136 -176.20 -27.96 56.10
C LYS A 136 -175.32 -29.11 55.61
N LEU A 137 -175.71 -30.37 55.85
CA LEU A 137 -175.00 -31.56 55.36
C LEU A 137 -174.97 -31.62 53.82
N ALA A 138 -176.04 -31.20 53.13
CA ALA A 138 -176.05 -31.08 51.68
C ALA A 138 -175.14 -29.92 51.17
N THR A 139 -175.06 -28.80 51.88
CA THR A 139 -174.10 -27.72 51.58
C THR A 139 -172.67 -28.09 51.94
N GLU A 140 -172.45 -28.88 52.99
CA GLU A 140 -171.15 -29.37 53.45
C GLU A 140 -170.61 -30.46 52.52
N SER A 141 -171.49 -31.32 51.99
CA SER A 141 -171.17 -32.22 50.88
C SER A 141 -170.78 -31.43 49.60
N ASN A 142 -171.51 -30.37 49.26
CA ASN A 142 -171.14 -29.47 48.15
C ASN A 142 -169.83 -28.70 48.43
N LEU A 143 -169.56 -28.31 49.68
CA LEU A 143 -168.32 -27.62 50.07
C LEU A 143 -167.13 -28.57 50.05
N ASN A 144 -167.29 -29.82 50.50
CA ASN A 144 -166.26 -30.86 50.38
C ASN A 144 -165.99 -31.23 48.92
N GLN A 145 -167.03 -31.35 48.08
CA GLN A 145 -166.86 -31.55 46.64
C GLN A 145 -166.04 -30.40 46.03
N LYS A 146 -166.42 -29.14 46.29
CA LYS A 146 -165.67 -27.95 45.85
C LYS A 146 -164.25 -27.89 46.41
N LEU A 147 -164.04 -28.30 47.66
CA LEU A 147 -162.72 -28.36 48.28
C LEU A 147 -161.84 -29.41 47.59
N GLU A 148 -162.40 -30.55 47.21
CA GLU A 148 -161.68 -31.59 46.47
C GLU A 148 -161.42 -31.20 45.01
N ASP A 149 -162.33 -30.44 44.39
CA ASP A 149 -162.13 -29.86 43.06
C ASP A 149 -161.02 -28.77 43.09
N VAL A 150 -161.01 -27.91 44.11
CA VAL A 150 -159.92 -26.92 44.33
C VAL A 150 -158.59 -27.61 44.68
N LYS A 151 -158.59 -28.75 45.38
CA LYS A 151 -157.38 -29.57 45.54
C LYS A 151 -156.90 -30.13 44.20
N ARG A 152 -157.78 -30.67 43.36
CA ARG A 152 -157.41 -31.16 42.02
C ARG A 152 -156.82 -30.04 41.17
N GLU A 153 -157.43 -28.86 41.21
CA GLU A 153 -156.94 -27.65 40.53
C GLU A 153 -155.56 -27.23 41.05
N ARG A 154 -155.36 -27.20 42.37
CA ARG A 154 -154.04 -26.99 42.99
C ARG A 154 -153.03 -28.03 42.53
N ASP A 155 -153.36 -29.32 42.58
CA ASP A 155 -152.43 -30.41 42.30
C ASP A 155 -152.00 -30.41 40.82
N VAL A 156 -152.91 -30.00 39.91
CA VAL A 156 -152.59 -29.74 38.50
C VAL A 156 -151.68 -28.51 38.34
N LEU A 157 -151.99 -27.40 39.01
CA LEU A 157 -151.17 -26.17 38.96
C LEU A 157 -149.78 -26.37 39.60
N GLU A 158 -149.67 -27.17 40.65
CA GLU A 158 -148.39 -27.47 41.34
C GLU A 158 -147.54 -28.45 40.50
N ALA A 159 -148.17 -29.40 39.79
CA ALA A 159 -147.50 -30.22 38.77
C ALA A 159 -147.07 -29.42 37.53
N GLU A 160 -147.87 -28.45 37.07
CA GLU A 160 -147.50 -27.55 35.98
C GLU A 160 -146.37 -26.59 36.40
N LEU A 161 -146.40 -26.08 37.62
CA LEU A 161 -145.33 -25.26 38.21
C LEU A 161 -144.02 -26.05 38.32
N GLU A 162 -144.07 -27.30 38.78
CA GLU A 162 -142.89 -28.18 38.85
C GLU A 162 -142.34 -28.48 37.45
N LYS A 163 -143.20 -28.77 36.46
CA LYS A 163 -142.78 -28.92 35.06
C LYS A 163 -142.12 -27.65 34.52
N LYS A 164 -142.65 -26.46 34.85
CA LYS A 164 -142.06 -25.17 34.45
C LYS A 164 -140.75 -24.87 35.20
N SER A 165 -140.62 -25.31 36.45
CA SER A 165 -139.38 -25.27 37.22
C SER A 165 -138.28 -26.11 36.55
N GLN A 166 -138.63 -27.31 36.09
CA GLN A 166 -137.72 -28.20 35.36
C GLN A 166 -137.32 -27.62 34.00
N GLU A 167 -138.27 -27.15 33.18
CA GLU A 167 -137.97 -26.45 31.91
C GLU A 167 -137.04 -25.23 32.13
N VAL A 168 -137.28 -24.42 33.18
CA VAL A 168 -136.41 -23.30 33.53
C VAL A 168 -135.02 -23.78 33.96
N SER A 169 -134.91 -24.88 34.70
CA SER A 169 -133.61 -25.44 35.08
C SER A 169 -132.83 -25.97 33.87
N GLU A 170 -133.50 -26.54 32.87
CA GLU A 170 -132.87 -26.99 31.62
C GLU A 170 -132.33 -25.79 30.83
N TYR A 171 -133.13 -24.73 30.65
CA TYR A 171 -132.67 -23.50 30.00
C TYR A 171 -131.54 -22.80 30.78
N VAL A 172 -131.56 -22.81 32.11
CA VAL A 172 -130.45 -22.26 32.92
C VAL A 172 -129.16 -23.05 32.69
N ASN A 173 -129.23 -24.38 32.64
CA ASN A 173 -128.07 -25.23 32.36
C ASN A 173 -127.51 -25.01 30.94
N GLU A 174 -128.38 -24.86 29.94
CA GLU A 174 -127.97 -24.54 28.57
C GLU A 174 -127.32 -23.15 28.48
N ILE A 175 -127.88 -22.15 29.17
CA ILE A 175 -127.31 -20.80 29.27
C ILE A 175 -125.94 -20.81 29.96
N THR A 176 -125.73 -21.62 31.01
CA THR A 176 -124.40 -21.75 31.64
C THR A 176 -123.40 -22.43 30.72
N ASN A 177 -123.78 -23.51 30.03
CA ASN A 177 -122.88 -24.20 29.09
C ASN A 177 -122.45 -23.28 27.93
N LEU A 178 -123.40 -22.56 27.33
CA LEU A 178 -123.13 -21.58 26.27
C LEU A 178 -122.25 -20.41 26.77
N ARG A 179 -122.46 -19.96 28.02
CA ARG A 179 -121.64 -18.92 28.66
C ARG A 179 -120.19 -19.38 28.85
N ASP A 180 -119.98 -20.60 29.32
CA ASP A 180 -118.64 -21.15 29.55
C ASP A 180 -117.93 -21.47 28.22
N GLU A 181 -118.65 -21.93 27.20
CA GLU A 181 -118.13 -22.01 25.83
C GLU A 181 -117.70 -20.63 25.29
N MET A 182 -118.50 -19.59 25.49
CA MET A 182 -118.13 -18.23 25.07
C MET A 182 -116.92 -17.71 25.86
N ALA A 183 -116.84 -17.96 27.17
CA ALA A 183 -115.69 -17.55 27.99
C ALA A 183 -114.39 -18.21 27.52
N ASN A 184 -114.42 -19.51 27.19
CA ASN A 184 -113.27 -20.21 26.62
C ASN A 184 -112.89 -19.64 25.24
N LYS A 185 -113.85 -19.48 24.32
CA LYS A 185 -113.59 -18.93 22.97
C LYS A 185 -113.03 -17.50 23.01
N VAL A 186 -113.48 -16.66 23.94
CA VAL A 186 -112.92 -15.31 24.17
C VAL A 186 -111.46 -15.41 24.62
N LYS A 187 -111.15 -16.29 25.57
CA LYS A 187 -109.78 -16.50 26.06
C LYS A 187 -108.85 -17.03 24.96
N ASP A 188 -109.32 -17.96 24.13
CA ASP A 188 -108.55 -18.51 23.01
C ASP A 188 -108.28 -17.42 21.95
N HIS A 189 -109.25 -16.53 21.69
CA HIS A 189 -109.06 -15.36 20.83
C HIS A 189 -108.09 -14.34 21.43
N GLU A 190 -108.12 -14.11 22.75
CA GLU A 190 -107.21 -13.19 23.45
C GLU A 190 -105.77 -13.70 23.42
N THR A 191 -105.53 -15.00 23.65
CA THR A 191 -104.19 -15.60 23.48
C THR A 191 -103.73 -15.59 22.02
N THR A 192 -104.62 -15.83 21.06
CA THR A 192 -104.30 -15.74 19.62
C THR A 192 -103.95 -14.30 19.22
N LEU A 193 -104.58 -13.30 19.82
CA LEU A 193 -104.30 -11.89 19.60
C LEU A 193 -102.93 -11.49 20.19
N GLU A 194 -102.59 -11.97 21.39
CA GLU A 194 -101.24 -11.80 21.95
C GLU A 194 -100.16 -12.42 21.04
N GLU A 195 -100.37 -13.64 20.55
CA GLU A 195 -99.41 -14.33 19.69
C GLU A 195 -99.21 -13.59 18.36
N ASN A 196 -100.30 -13.14 17.70
CA ASN A 196 -100.20 -12.32 16.50
C ASN A 196 -99.47 -10.99 16.73
N ASN A 197 -99.68 -10.33 17.89
CA ASN A 197 -98.97 -9.10 18.23
C ASN A 197 -97.47 -9.33 18.45
N ARG A 198 -97.06 -10.48 19.00
CA ARG A 198 -95.65 -10.86 19.12
C ARG A 198 -95.03 -11.17 17.76
N LEU A 199 -95.65 -12.04 16.97
CA LEU A 199 -95.19 -12.37 15.61
C LEU A 199 -95.09 -11.14 14.69
N GLN A 200 -95.97 -10.14 14.87
CA GLN A 200 -95.90 -8.88 14.13
C GLN A 200 -94.76 -7.97 14.63
N ALA A 201 -94.38 -8.03 15.91
CA ALA A 201 -93.19 -7.35 16.43
C ALA A 201 -91.90 -8.01 15.91
N ASP A 202 -91.78 -9.34 16.05
CA ASP A 202 -90.64 -10.14 15.57
C ASP A 202 -90.44 -9.95 14.04
N LYS A 203 -91.53 -9.89 13.28
CA LYS A 203 -91.52 -9.55 11.85
C LYS A 203 -90.96 -8.14 11.59
N ASN A 204 -91.42 -7.14 12.33
CA ASN A 204 -90.96 -5.76 12.14
C ASN A 204 -89.46 -5.61 12.49
N GLU A 205 -88.98 -6.33 13.52
CA GLU A 205 -87.58 -6.34 13.92
C GLU A 205 -86.70 -7.02 12.85
N THR A 206 -87.10 -8.19 12.36
CA THR A 206 -86.36 -8.90 11.29
C THR A 206 -86.41 -8.18 9.94
N GLU A 207 -87.49 -7.48 9.58
CA GLU A 207 -87.51 -6.59 8.41
C GLU A 207 -86.55 -5.39 8.59
N ALA A 208 -86.40 -4.86 9.82
CA ALA A 208 -85.47 -3.78 10.14
C ALA A 208 -84.00 -4.23 10.28
N GLU A 209 -83.73 -5.50 10.58
CA GLU A 209 -82.39 -6.09 10.46
C GLU A 209 -82.00 -6.30 9.00
N LEU A 210 -82.89 -6.89 8.21
CA LEU A 210 -82.67 -7.12 6.79
C LEU A 210 -82.40 -5.82 6.01
N GLU A 211 -83.07 -4.73 6.36
CA GLU A 211 -82.84 -3.43 5.70
C GLU A 211 -81.56 -2.73 6.15
N ARG A 212 -81.06 -3.00 7.38
CA ARG A 212 -79.71 -2.60 7.82
C ARG A 212 -78.64 -3.35 7.04
N GLU A 213 -78.75 -4.68 6.94
CA GLU A 213 -77.79 -5.52 6.20
C GLU A 213 -77.71 -5.09 4.71
N LYS A 214 -78.84 -4.77 4.07
CA LYS A 214 -78.86 -4.24 2.70
C LYS A 214 -78.13 -2.91 2.52
N GLN A 215 -78.05 -2.06 3.56
CA GLN A 215 -77.35 -0.77 3.52
C GLN A 215 -75.85 -0.91 3.85
N GLU A 216 -75.49 -1.85 4.74
CA GLU A 216 -74.10 -2.18 5.07
C GLU A 216 -73.41 -2.92 3.92
N LYS A 217 -74.10 -3.85 3.25
CA LYS A 217 -73.56 -4.66 2.14
C LYS A 217 -72.86 -3.87 1.02
N PRO A 218 -73.42 -2.80 0.41
CA PRO A 218 -72.72 -2.01 -0.61
C PRO A 218 -71.54 -1.22 -0.01
N THR A 219 -71.62 -0.82 1.26
CA THR A 219 -70.53 -0.14 1.96
C THR A 219 -69.32 -1.07 2.13
N LEU A 220 -69.56 -2.31 2.57
CA LEU A 220 -68.53 -3.37 2.65
C LEU A 220 -67.99 -3.75 1.26
N LEU A 221 -68.85 -3.82 0.24
CA LEU A 221 -68.43 -4.14 -1.14
C LEU A 221 -67.48 -3.07 -1.70
N ASN A 222 -67.75 -1.80 -1.43
CA ASN A 222 -66.87 -0.69 -1.83
C ASN A 222 -65.52 -0.77 -1.10
N GLN A 223 -65.53 -1.00 0.22
CA GLN A 223 -64.30 -1.17 1.01
C GLN A 223 -63.43 -2.35 0.51
N ILE A 224 -64.05 -3.47 0.13
CA ILE A 224 -63.34 -4.62 -0.47
C ILE A 224 -62.69 -4.23 -1.81
N ASN A 225 -63.39 -3.47 -2.65
CA ASN A 225 -62.88 -3.01 -3.95
C ASN A 225 -61.73 -2.00 -3.79
N ASP A 226 -61.83 -1.07 -2.83
CA ASP A 226 -60.77 -0.11 -2.49
C ASP A 226 -59.51 -0.82 -1.97
N VAL A 227 -59.67 -1.85 -1.13
CA VAL A 227 -58.57 -2.70 -0.65
C VAL A 227 -57.95 -3.52 -1.80
N GLN A 228 -58.75 -4.08 -2.71
CA GLN A 228 -58.23 -4.77 -3.90
C GLN A 228 -57.44 -3.85 -4.81
N LYS A 229 -57.90 -2.61 -5.01
CA LYS A 229 -57.18 -1.59 -5.79
C LYS A 229 -55.86 -1.20 -5.12
N ALA A 230 -55.86 -0.96 -3.81
CA ALA A 230 -54.64 -0.67 -3.05
C ALA A 230 -53.62 -1.83 -3.10
N LEU A 231 -54.09 -3.08 -3.04
CA LEU A 231 -53.23 -4.27 -3.15
C LEU A 231 -52.56 -4.38 -4.53
N LEU A 232 -53.29 -4.11 -5.61
CA LEU A 232 -52.74 -4.09 -6.97
C LEU A 232 -51.73 -2.95 -7.17
N GLU A 233 -51.97 -1.77 -6.59
CA GLU A 233 -51.02 -0.65 -6.60
C GLU A 233 -49.76 -0.97 -5.79
N GLN A 234 -49.89 -1.67 -4.66
CA GLN A 234 -48.77 -2.16 -3.86
C GLN A 234 -47.95 -3.23 -4.61
N GLU A 235 -48.60 -4.17 -5.30
CA GLU A 235 -47.91 -5.18 -6.12
C GLU A 235 -47.16 -4.56 -7.29
N ALA A 236 -47.74 -3.56 -7.97
CA ALA A 236 -47.06 -2.81 -9.03
C ALA A 236 -45.83 -2.03 -8.50
N ALA A 237 -45.97 -1.39 -7.33
CA ALA A 237 -44.85 -0.71 -6.67
C ALA A 237 -43.73 -1.67 -6.26
N TYR A 238 -44.07 -2.83 -5.67
CA TYR A 238 -43.11 -3.86 -5.29
C TYR A 238 -42.34 -4.43 -6.50
N ASN A 239 -43.04 -4.73 -7.60
CA ASN A 239 -42.42 -5.21 -8.82
C ASN A 239 -41.47 -4.15 -9.44
N THR A 240 -41.86 -2.87 -9.39
CA THR A 240 -41.00 -1.76 -9.84
C THR A 240 -39.74 -1.65 -8.99
N LEU A 241 -39.88 -1.65 -7.66
CA LEU A 241 -38.74 -1.63 -6.72
C LEU A 241 -37.81 -2.85 -6.87
N SER A 242 -38.37 -4.03 -7.15
CA SER A 242 -37.59 -5.25 -7.45
C SER A 242 -36.79 -5.13 -8.75
N GLN A 243 -37.29 -4.38 -9.74
CA GLN A 243 -36.59 -4.09 -10.98
C GLN A 243 -35.48 -3.04 -10.77
N GLU A 244 -35.76 -1.97 -10.04
CA GLU A 244 -34.76 -0.95 -9.66
C GLU A 244 -33.61 -1.57 -8.85
N TYR A 245 -33.91 -2.42 -7.86
CA TYR A 245 -32.90 -3.14 -7.08
C TYR A 245 -31.96 -3.99 -7.98
N LYS A 246 -32.51 -4.68 -8.99
CA LYS A 246 -31.71 -5.46 -9.96
C LYS A 246 -30.82 -4.56 -10.83
N GLN A 247 -31.32 -3.40 -11.24
CA GLN A 247 -30.53 -2.42 -11.99
C GLN A 247 -29.38 -1.84 -11.13
N ILE A 248 -29.67 -1.52 -9.87
CA ILE A 248 -28.69 -1.01 -8.90
C ILE A 248 -27.61 -2.08 -8.63
N SER A 249 -27.98 -3.36 -8.45
CA SER A 249 -27.00 -4.45 -8.27
C SER A 249 -26.04 -4.55 -9.46
N GLY A 250 -26.57 -4.57 -10.69
CA GLY A 250 -25.73 -4.64 -11.90
C GLY A 250 -24.80 -3.43 -12.06
N LEU A 251 -25.26 -2.23 -11.68
CA LEU A 251 -24.41 -1.03 -11.65
C LEU A 251 -23.35 -1.10 -10.54
N PHE A 252 -23.63 -1.71 -9.39
CA PHE A 252 -22.62 -1.96 -8.35
C PHE A 252 -21.55 -2.95 -8.83
N GLU A 253 -21.93 -4.05 -9.48
CA GLU A 253 -21.02 -5.04 -10.06
C GLU A 253 -20.11 -4.40 -11.14
N GLU A 254 -20.68 -3.57 -12.03
CA GLU A 254 -19.90 -2.79 -13.01
C GLU A 254 -18.91 -1.85 -12.32
N ARG A 255 -19.36 -1.10 -11.29
CA ARG A 255 -18.49 -0.18 -10.55
C ARG A 255 -17.36 -0.92 -9.84
N GLU A 256 -17.63 -2.04 -9.20
CA GLU A 256 -16.62 -2.87 -8.54
C GLU A 256 -15.56 -3.37 -9.55
N ALA A 257 -16.00 -3.80 -10.74
CA ALA A 257 -15.09 -4.18 -11.83
C ALA A 257 -14.22 -2.99 -12.30
N THR A 258 -14.78 -1.78 -12.44
CA THR A 258 -13.99 -0.59 -12.80
C THR A 258 -12.98 -0.19 -11.70
N ILE A 259 -13.35 -0.33 -10.43
CA ILE A 259 -12.47 -0.03 -9.28
C ILE A 259 -11.31 -1.04 -9.22
N LYS A 260 -11.58 -2.33 -9.41
CA LYS A 260 -10.55 -3.38 -9.51
C LYS A 260 -9.55 -3.05 -10.61
N LYS A 261 -10.02 -2.78 -11.83
CA LYS A 261 -9.14 -2.41 -12.95
C LYS A 261 -8.31 -1.16 -12.64
N LEU A 262 -8.92 -0.09 -12.12
CA LEU A 262 -8.20 1.14 -11.79
C LEU A 262 -7.14 0.92 -10.69
N THR A 263 -7.38 -0.04 -9.79
CA THR A 263 -6.40 -0.45 -8.76
C THR A 263 -5.21 -1.18 -9.36
N ASP A 264 -5.44 -2.08 -10.33
CA ASP A 264 -4.37 -2.76 -11.07
C ASP A 264 -3.58 -1.80 -11.98
N ASP A 265 -4.25 -0.86 -12.63
CA ASP A 265 -3.63 0.21 -13.44
C ASP A 265 -2.77 1.13 -12.55
N TYR A 266 -3.26 1.51 -11.36
CA TYR A 266 -2.50 2.30 -10.38
C TYR A 266 -1.28 1.54 -9.84
N LYS A 267 -1.42 0.24 -9.56
CA LYS A 267 -0.32 -0.62 -9.11
C LYS A 267 0.80 -0.68 -10.17
N GLN A 268 0.46 -0.93 -11.43
CA GLN A 268 1.42 -0.94 -12.54
C GLN A 268 2.12 0.43 -12.70
N ALA A 269 1.37 1.53 -12.59
CA ALA A 269 1.94 2.88 -12.63
C ALA A 269 2.95 3.13 -11.49
N ARG A 270 2.68 2.62 -10.28
CA ARG A 270 3.61 2.71 -9.15
C ARG A 270 4.87 1.87 -9.36
N GLU A 271 4.73 0.64 -9.85
CA GLU A 271 5.85 -0.26 -10.14
C GLU A 271 6.76 0.33 -11.24
N MET A 272 6.20 0.95 -12.29
CA MET A 272 6.99 1.70 -13.27
C MET A 272 7.72 2.91 -12.67
N LEU A 273 7.07 3.67 -11.77
CA LEU A 273 7.70 4.83 -11.11
C LEU A 273 8.92 4.39 -10.28
N GLU A 274 8.78 3.29 -9.54
CA GLU A 274 9.83 2.69 -8.71
C GLU A 274 11.01 2.19 -9.58
N GLU A 275 10.73 1.60 -10.76
CA GLU A 275 11.75 1.23 -11.75
C GLU A 275 12.48 2.47 -12.33
N TYR A 276 11.76 3.55 -12.64
CA TYR A 276 12.37 4.80 -13.10
C TYR A 276 13.23 5.49 -12.03
N MET A 277 12.80 5.47 -10.77
CA MET A 277 13.61 5.96 -9.64
C MET A 277 14.91 5.18 -9.50
N SER A 278 14.85 3.84 -9.51
CA SER A 278 16.06 3.00 -9.39
C SER A 278 17.03 3.21 -10.56
N LYS A 279 16.53 3.38 -11.79
CA LYS A 279 17.35 3.76 -12.96
C LYS A 279 18.01 5.12 -12.79
N LEU A 280 17.30 6.11 -12.24
CA LEU A 280 17.82 7.46 -11.99
C LEU A 280 18.97 7.41 -10.96
N GLU A 281 18.77 6.73 -9.83
CA GLU A 281 19.80 6.49 -8.81
C GLU A 281 21.05 5.80 -9.39
N GLU A 282 20.86 4.81 -10.28
CA GLU A 282 22.00 4.14 -10.93
C GLU A 282 22.75 5.07 -11.91
N THR A 283 22.05 5.99 -12.59
CA THR A 283 22.71 7.02 -13.41
C THR A 283 23.42 8.07 -12.56
N GLU A 284 22.86 8.49 -11.44
CA GLU A 284 23.49 9.45 -10.53
C GLU A 284 24.76 8.86 -9.87
N ARG A 285 24.70 7.60 -9.40
CA ARG A 285 25.87 6.88 -8.90
C ARG A 285 26.99 6.82 -9.94
N ARG A 286 26.67 6.46 -11.19
CA ARG A 286 27.66 6.44 -12.29
C ARG A 286 28.22 7.82 -12.59
N MET A 287 27.40 8.88 -12.61
CA MET A 287 27.89 10.25 -12.75
C MET A 287 28.87 10.60 -11.62
N GLN A 288 28.54 10.31 -10.37
CA GLN A 288 29.41 10.60 -9.22
C GLN A 288 30.72 9.81 -9.27
N GLU A 289 30.70 8.56 -9.74
CA GLU A 289 31.90 7.76 -10.00
C GLU A 289 32.76 8.38 -11.10
N THR A 290 32.18 8.69 -12.27
CA THR A 290 32.92 9.38 -13.36
C THR A 290 33.44 10.76 -12.95
N GLY A 291 32.75 11.47 -12.05
CA GLY A 291 33.20 12.75 -11.50
C GLY A 291 34.45 12.61 -10.65
N LYS A 292 34.52 11.60 -9.77
CA LYS A 292 35.74 11.27 -9.00
C LYS A 292 36.88 10.91 -9.95
N ASP A 293 36.58 10.07 -10.94
CA ASP A 293 37.50 9.62 -12.00
C ASP A 293 38.07 10.78 -12.83
N VAL A 294 37.25 11.81 -13.11
CA VAL A 294 37.70 13.06 -13.75
C VAL A 294 38.58 13.86 -12.80
N THR A 295 38.20 14.06 -11.54
CA THR A 295 39.03 14.81 -10.58
C THR A 295 40.41 14.18 -10.33
N SER A 296 40.53 12.84 -10.33
CA SER A 296 41.84 12.16 -10.25
C SER A 296 42.72 12.49 -11.46
N ARG A 297 42.15 12.39 -12.66
CA ARG A 297 42.86 12.74 -13.90
C ARG A 297 43.20 14.23 -13.96
N GLU A 298 42.36 15.10 -13.43
CA GLU A 298 42.63 16.54 -13.31
C GLU A 298 43.88 16.79 -12.43
N THR A 299 44.01 16.08 -11.30
CA THR A 299 45.22 16.14 -10.47
C THR A 299 46.46 15.54 -11.15
N GLU A 300 46.35 14.38 -11.79
CA GLU A 300 47.45 13.78 -12.57
C GLU A 300 47.94 14.72 -13.70
N ILE A 301 47.01 15.47 -14.33
CA ILE A 301 47.31 16.48 -15.34
C ILE A 301 48.02 17.70 -14.75
N VAL A 302 47.79 18.06 -13.47
CA VAL A 302 48.55 19.12 -12.78
C VAL A 302 49.98 18.65 -12.50
N ASP A 303 50.16 17.48 -11.91
CA ASP A 303 51.49 16.90 -11.63
C ASP A 303 52.32 16.75 -12.93
N LEU A 304 51.69 16.33 -14.03
CA LEU A 304 52.34 16.26 -15.34
C LEU A 304 52.70 17.64 -15.91
N LYS A 305 51.92 18.69 -15.64
CA LYS A 305 52.29 20.07 -16.03
C LYS A 305 53.48 20.58 -15.23
N GLU A 306 53.54 20.34 -13.92
CA GLU A 306 54.67 20.76 -13.09
C GLU A 306 55.97 20.06 -13.49
N THR A 307 55.91 18.75 -13.77
CA THR A 307 57.08 18.00 -14.27
C THR A 307 57.50 18.44 -15.67
N MET A 308 56.57 18.75 -16.58
CA MET A 308 56.89 19.33 -17.89
C MET A 308 57.57 20.70 -17.77
N GLU A 309 57.11 21.59 -16.89
CA GLU A 309 57.72 22.91 -16.71
C GLU A 309 59.11 22.80 -16.04
N SER A 310 59.29 21.86 -15.11
CA SER A 310 60.60 21.54 -14.52
C SER A 310 61.61 21.09 -15.58
N LEU A 311 61.22 20.18 -16.48
CA LEU A 311 62.05 19.73 -17.60
C LEU A 311 62.30 20.86 -18.62
N ARG A 312 61.31 21.71 -18.88
CA ARG A 312 61.43 22.89 -19.76
C ARG A 312 62.50 23.86 -19.27
N ASN A 313 62.45 24.22 -17.98
CA ASN A 313 63.47 25.05 -17.32
C ASN A 313 64.87 24.38 -17.35
N GLN A 314 64.94 23.05 -17.23
CA GLN A 314 66.21 22.32 -17.35
C GLN A 314 66.78 22.40 -18.78
N VAL A 315 65.94 22.27 -19.81
CA VAL A 315 66.34 22.43 -21.21
C VAL A 315 66.81 23.86 -21.51
N GLU A 316 66.14 24.87 -20.95
CA GLU A 316 66.52 26.28 -21.09
C GLU A 316 67.91 26.56 -20.48
N MET A 317 68.16 26.15 -19.23
CA MET A 317 69.51 26.24 -18.62
C MET A 317 70.58 25.48 -19.42
N LYS A 318 70.25 24.34 -20.03
CA LYS A 318 71.20 23.63 -20.92
C LYS A 318 71.41 24.33 -22.26
N GLY A 319 70.45 25.11 -22.74
CA GLY A 319 70.65 26.04 -23.85
C GLY A 319 71.68 27.11 -23.51
N GLU A 320 71.53 27.77 -22.37
CA GLU A 320 72.47 28.80 -21.87
C GLU A 320 73.90 28.24 -21.66
N GLU A 321 74.02 27.04 -21.07
CA GLU A 321 75.31 26.36 -20.93
C GLU A 321 75.97 26.09 -22.29
N ILE A 322 75.20 25.62 -23.28
CA ILE A 322 75.70 25.37 -24.64
C ILE A 322 76.11 26.67 -25.33
N GLU A 323 75.33 27.75 -25.22
CA GLU A 323 75.70 29.05 -25.79
C GLU A 323 77.00 29.60 -25.18
N SER A 324 77.14 29.52 -23.85
CA SER A 324 78.37 29.91 -23.16
C SER A 324 79.57 29.02 -23.52
N LEU A 325 79.36 27.76 -23.92
CA LEU A 325 80.41 26.89 -24.44
C LEU A 325 80.75 27.20 -25.90
N MET A 326 79.76 27.52 -26.75
CA MET A 326 79.99 27.96 -28.13
C MET A 326 80.76 29.29 -28.17
N GLU A 327 80.47 30.23 -27.28
CA GLU A 327 81.22 31.49 -27.18
C GLU A 327 82.69 31.23 -26.79
N LYS A 328 82.94 30.32 -25.84
CA LYS A 328 84.30 29.89 -25.46
C LYS A 328 85.03 29.21 -26.61
N ILE A 329 84.36 28.34 -27.37
CA ILE A 329 84.92 27.68 -28.57
C ILE A 329 85.28 28.72 -29.63
N SER A 330 84.36 29.64 -29.95
CA SER A 330 84.61 30.74 -30.90
C SER A 330 85.82 31.60 -30.49
N ASN A 331 85.91 31.96 -29.21
CA ASN A 331 87.06 32.67 -28.65
C ASN A 331 88.38 31.87 -28.76
N ILE A 332 88.34 30.54 -28.62
CA ILE A 332 89.50 29.66 -28.81
C ILE A 332 89.87 29.55 -30.30
N GLU A 333 88.90 29.43 -31.21
CA GLU A 333 89.14 29.44 -32.66
C GLU A 333 89.79 30.74 -33.13
N VAL A 334 89.31 31.90 -32.68
CA VAL A 334 89.92 33.19 -33.01
C VAL A 334 91.37 33.26 -32.49
N LYS A 335 91.63 32.80 -31.26
CA LYS A 335 92.99 32.70 -30.72
C LYS A 335 93.87 31.75 -31.54
N LEU A 336 93.33 30.60 -31.98
CA LEU A 336 94.05 29.63 -32.81
C LEU A 336 94.38 30.19 -34.20
N ARG A 337 93.43 30.86 -34.86
CA ARG A 337 93.64 31.55 -36.14
C ARG A 337 94.71 32.63 -36.02
N MET A 338 94.66 33.46 -34.97
CA MET A 338 95.69 34.46 -34.69
C MET A 338 97.06 33.84 -34.36
N SER A 339 97.10 32.71 -33.66
CA SER A 339 98.34 31.98 -33.35
C SER A 339 98.97 31.38 -34.61
N ASN A 340 98.16 30.78 -35.49
CA ASN A 340 98.61 30.22 -36.77
C ASN A 340 99.07 31.34 -37.74
N GLN A 341 98.45 32.51 -37.70
CA GLN A 341 98.92 33.68 -38.45
C GLN A 341 100.27 34.20 -37.91
N LYS A 342 100.45 34.27 -36.58
CA LYS A 342 101.75 34.60 -35.97
C LYS A 342 102.82 33.60 -36.36
N LEU A 343 102.51 32.29 -36.34
CA LEU A 343 103.43 31.22 -36.70
C LEU A 343 103.95 31.42 -38.14
N ARG A 344 103.06 31.62 -39.12
CA ARG A 344 103.44 31.90 -40.52
C ARG A 344 104.35 33.12 -40.67
N VAL A 345 104.09 34.19 -39.92
CA VAL A 345 104.96 35.39 -39.93
C VAL A 345 106.33 35.09 -39.34
N THR A 346 106.41 34.31 -38.25
CA THR A 346 107.71 33.88 -37.68
C THR A 346 108.46 32.91 -38.58
N GLU A 347 107.76 31.99 -39.27
CA GLU A 347 108.35 31.08 -40.27
C GLU A 347 108.96 31.88 -41.43
N GLN A 348 108.22 32.86 -41.98
CA GLN A 348 108.73 33.74 -43.03
C GLN A 348 109.98 34.50 -42.58
N VAL A 349 109.93 35.19 -41.43
CA VAL A 349 111.09 35.95 -40.90
C VAL A 349 112.30 35.06 -40.61
N LEU A 350 112.09 33.81 -40.18
CA LEU A 350 113.17 32.83 -40.04
C LEU A 350 113.78 32.45 -41.40
N THR A 351 112.97 32.20 -42.44
CA THR A 351 113.50 31.91 -43.79
C THR A 351 114.26 33.09 -44.39
N GLU A 352 113.76 34.32 -44.22
CA GLU A 352 114.46 35.55 -44.64
C GLU A 352 115.81 35.71 -43.95
N LYS A 353 115.90 35.36 -42.65
CA LYS A 353 117.15 35.40 -41.87
C LYS A 353 118.12 34.27 -42.22
N GLU A 354 117.62 33.07 -42.54
CA GLU A 354 118.45 32.00 -43.09
C GLU A 354 119.05 32.39 -44.44
N GLU A 355 118.27 32.99 -45.34
CA GLU A 355 118.78 33.47 -46.62
C GLU A 355 119.79 34.61 -46.44
N GLU A 356 119.53 35.57 -45.55
CA GLU A 356 120.49 36.63 -45.23
C GLU A 356 121.81 36.04 -44.68
N SER A 357 121.74 35.05 -43.80
CA SER A 357 122.91 34.33 -43.30
C SER A 357 123.67 33.62 -44.42
N LYS A 358 122.97 32.89 -45.31
CA LYS A 358 123.57 32.22 -46.49
C LYS A 358 124.23 33.22 -47.45
N ARG A 359 123.64 34.42 -47.62
CA ARG A 359 124.22 35.52 -48.41
C ARG A 359 125.46 36.12 -47.76
N ILE A 360 125.51 36.20 -46.42
CA ILE A 360 126.70 36.67 -45.68
C ILE A 360 127.81 35.62 -45.75
N GLU A 361 127.49 34.35 -45.55
CA GLU A 361 128.42 33.22 -45.65
C GLU A 361 129.05 33.11 -47.04
N ALA A 362 128.24 33.25 -48.10
CA ALA A 362 128.73 33.28 -49.48
C ALA A 362 129.72 34.43 -49.74
N LYS A 363 129.45 35.65 -49.24
CA LYS A 363 130.37 36.78 -49.33
C LYS A 363 131.68 36.53 -48.57
N HIS A 364 131.60 35.95 -47.38
CA HIS A 364 132.80 35.63 -46.60
C HIS A 364 133.68 34.58 -47.30
N LEU A 365 133.07 33.60 -47.99
CA LEU A 365 133.79 32.65 -48.85
C LEU A 365 134.41 33.32 -50.09
N GLU A 366 133.73 34.29 -50.70
CA GLU A 366 134.25 35.09 -51.82
C GLU A 366 135.44 35.98 -51.38
N GLU A 367 135.35 36.67 -50.25
CA GLU A 367 136.45 37.43 -49.65
C GLU A 367 137.63 36.50 -49.29
N GLN A 368 137.37 35.31 -48.75
CA GLN A 368 138.41 34.32 -48.44
C GLN A 368 139.10 33.80 -49.71
N ALA A 369 138.37 33.62 -50.82
CA ALA A 369 138.94 33.27 -52.12
C ALA A 369 139.82 34.39 -52.68
N LEU A 370 139.36 35.64 -52.64
CA LEU A 370 140.13 36.83 -53.05
C LEU A 370 141.41 37.03 -52.21
N LEU A 371 141.37 36.73 -50.90
CA LEU A 371 142.57 36.73 -50.06
C LEU A 371 143.57 35.65 -50.51
N LYS A 372 143.07 34.45 -50.82
CA LYS A 372 143.89 33.31 -51.25
C LYS A 372 144.55 33.55 -52.60
N ASP A 373 143.86 34.22 -53.53
CA ASP A 373 144.38 34.62 -54.84
C ASP A 373 145.47 35.71 -54.72
N LYS A 374 145.28 36.70 -53.83
CA LYS A 374 146.35 37.67 -53.48
C LYS A 374 147.59 37.00 -52.87
N ILE A 375 147.42 35.95 -52.08
CA ILE A 375 148.54 35.16 -51.54
C ILE A 375 149.25 34.37 -52.64
N ALA A 376 148.50 33.78 -53.59
CA ALA A 376 149.07 33.07 -54.73
C ALA A 376 149.88 33.99 -55.66
N THR A 377 149.29 35.10 -56.10
CA THR A 377 149.94 36.08 -56.99
C THR A 377 151.18 36.74 -56.36
N THR A 378 151.14 37.08 -55.06
CA THR A 378 152.34 37.57 -54.37
C THR A 378 153.43 36.49 -54.29
N HIS A 379 153.11 35.24 -53.96
CA HIS A 379 154.08 34.13 -53.96
C HIS A 379 154.72 33.91 -55.34
N GLU A 380 153.92 34.00 -56.41
CA GLU A 380 154.38 33.85 -57.80
C GLU A 380 155.39 34.95 -58.18
N THR A 381 155.13 36.21 -57.80
CA THR A 381 156.11 37.31 -58.01
C THR A 381 157.43 37.10 -57.26
N TYR A 382 157.40 36.55 -56.04
CA TYR A 382 158.62 36.20 -55.31
C TYR A 382 159.40 35.04 -55.97
N GLN A 383 158.71 34.04 -56.54
CA GLN A 383 159.37 32.95 -57.29
C GLN A 383 160.07 33.46 -58.56
N GLY A 384 159.48 34.41 -59.28
CA GLY A 384 160.09 35.03 -60.46
C GLY A 384 161.44 35.69 -60.14
N LEU A 385 161.50 36.49 -59.07
CA LEU A 385 162.74 37.13 -58.58
C LEU A 385 163.84 36.12 -58.24
N ILE A 386 163.49 35.01 -57.58
CA ILE A 386 164.45 33.95 -57.20
C ILE A 386 165.07 33.29 -58.45
N LYS A 387 164.28 33.08 -59.51
CA LYS A 387 164.76 32.53 -60.79
C LYS A 387 165.72 33.48 -61.51
N GLU A 388 165.37 34.76 -61.61
CA GLU A 388 166.20 35.79 -62.28
C GLU A 388 167.54 36.04 -61.57
N ILE A 389 167.61 35.81 -60.25
CA ILE A 389 168.88 35.82 -59.50
C ILE A 389 169.72 34.58 -59.85
N SER A 390 169.11 33.40 -59.96
CA SER A 390 169.80 32.12 -60.21
C SER A 390 170.49 32.07 -61.58
N GLU A 391 169.83 32.54 -62.64
CA GLU A 391 170.35 32.52 -64.02
C GLU A 391 171.58 33.44 -64.21
N ARG A 392 171.64 34.53 -63.42
CA ARG A 392 172.71 35.52 -63.40
C ARG A 392 174.01 35.01 -62.75
N VAL A 393 173.88 34.12 -61.77
CA VAL A 393 175.03 33.49 -61.10
C VAL A 393 175.67 32.45 -62.01
N ASN A 394 174.87 31.56 -62.62
CA ASN A 394 175.36 30.47 -63.46
C ASN A 394 176.15 30.96 -64.69
N SER A 395 175.65 32.01 -65.36
CA SER A 395 176.30 32.59 -66.55
C SER A 395 177.65 33.26 -66.25
N THR A 396 177.85 33.75 -65.02
CA THR A 396 179.10 34.41 -64.60
C THR A 396 180.18 33.40 -64.20
N LEU A 397 179.81 32.26 -63.63
CA LEU A 397 180.75 31.25 -63.13
C LEU A 397 181.40 30.45 -64.27
N LEU A 398 180.59 30.03 -65.25
CA LEU A 398 181.01 29.08 -66.29
C LEU A 398 182.15 29.61 -67.17
N ASN A 399 182.02 30.86 -67.65
CA ASN A 399 183.02 31.50 -68.51
C ASN A 399 184.41 31.62 -67.85
N ARG A 400 184.47 31.78 -66.51
CA ARG A 400 185.75 31.86 -65.79
C ARG A 400 186.46 30.52 -65.68
N PHE A 401 185.73 29.41 -65.69
CA PHE A 401 186.31 28.07 -65.62
C PHE A 401 186.98 27.67 -66.94
N GLN A 402 186.36 28.04 -68.07
CA GLN A 402 186.86 27.76 -69.42
C GLN A 402 188.31 28.25 -69.62
N THR A 403 188.58 29.52 -69.28
CA THR A 403 189.88 30.20 -69.51
C THR A 403 191.03 29.66 -68.65
N VAL A 404 190.73 28.89 -67.59
CA VAL A 404 191.77 28.25 -66.74
C VAL A 404 192.21 26.91 -67.34
N SER A 405 191.31 26.20 -68.03
CA SER A 405 191.56 24.86 -68.59
C SER A 405 192.65 24.86 -69.66
N GLU A 406 192.59 25.80 -70.61
CA GLU A 406 193.47 25.84 -71.79
C GLU A 406 194.95 26.03 -71.41
N LYS A 407 195.22 26.86 -70.39
CA LYS A 407 196.59 27.17 -69.91
C LYS A 407 197.30 26.02 -69.19
N LEU A 408 196.61 24.91 -68.91
CA LEU A 408 197.20 23.75 -68.25
C LEU A 408 197.74 22.72 -69.28
N VAL A 409 197.08 22.60 -70.44
CA VAL A 409 197.41 21.61 -71.47
C VAL A 409 198.76 21.92 -72.13
N GLU A 410 198.96 23.17 -72.53
CA GLU A 410 200.16 23.70 -73.21
C GLU A 410 201.47 23.48 -72.42
N LYS A 411 201.37 23.15 -71.12
CA LYS A 411 202.52 22.93 -70.24
C LYS A 411 202.93 21.47 -70.08
N HIS A 412 202.14 20.50 -70.58
CA HIS A 412 202.41 19.07 -70.40
C HIS A 412 203.41 18.53 -71.43
N GLU A 413 203.26 18.88 -72.72
CA GLU A 413 204.03 18.27 -73.82
C GLU A 413 205.55 18.50 -73.69
N SER A 414 205.97 19.71 -73.28
CA SER A 414 207.41 20.04 -73.14
C SER A 414 208.18 19.19 -72.11
N TYR A 415 207.49 18.52 -71.18
CA TYR A 415 208.12 17.66 -70.18
C TYR A 415 208.46 16.26 -70.71
N GLU A 416 207.83 15.82 -71.80
CA GLU A 416 207.88 14.43 -72.26
C GLU A 416 209.13 14.14 -73.12
N GLU A 417 209.45 15.01 -74.09
CA GLU A 417 210.65 14.87 -74.93
C GLU A 417 211.95 14.79 -74.11
N THR A 418 212.07 15.61 -73.06
CA THR A 418 213.29 15.69 -72.21
C THR A 418 213.62 14.34 -71.54
N VAL A 419 212.62 13.52 -71.23
CA VAL A 419 212.81 12.21 -70.57
C VAL A 419 213.24 11.13 -71.57
N VAL A 420 212.79 11.22 -72.82
CA VAL A 420 213.14 10.27 -73.89
C VAL A 420 214.63 10.37 -74.26
N GLU A 421 215.16 11.60 -74.35
CA GLU A 421 216.56 11.86 -74.73
C GLU A 421 217.55 11.24 -73.72
N ALA A 422 217.31 11.45 -72.42
CA ALA A 422 218.15 10.90 -71.34
C ALA A 422 218.16 9.36 -71.31
N THR A 423 217.02 8.73 -71.65
CA THR A 423 216.87 7.26 -71.66
C THR A 423 217.74 6.60 -72.74
N LYS A 424 217.96 7.28 -73.88
CA LYS A 424 218.82 6.79 -74.96
C LYS A 424 220.30 6.70 -74.57
N MET A 425 220.84 7.71 -73.87
CA MET A 425 222.26 7.74 -73.49
C MET A 425 222.66 6.57 -72.58
N LEU A 426 221.79 6.20 -71.63
CA LEU A 426 222.05 5.10 -70.69
C LEU A 426 222.19 3.73 -71.36
N LEU A 427 221.44 3.49 -72.45
CA LEU A 427 221.54 2.25 -73.22
C LEU A 427 222.87 2.14 -73.97
N THR A 428 223.38 3.25 -74.50
CA THR A 428 224.70 3.30 -75.16
C THR A 428 225.82 2.97 -74.16
N ALA A 429 225.78 3.58 -72.96
CA ALA A 429 226.77 3.34 -71.92
C ALA A 429 226.78 1.87 -71.44
N LYS A 430 225.59 1.25 -71.28
CA LYS A 430 225.49 -0.15 -70.85
C LYS A 430 226.18 -1.12 -71.82
N LYS A 431 226.12 -0.87 -73.14
CA LYS A 431 226.69 -1.78 -74.13
C LYS A 431 228.24 -1.79 -74.11
N CYS A 432 228.88 -0.68 -73.76
CA CYS A 432 230.33 -0.59 -73.60
C CYS A 432 230.88 -1.34 -72.36
N TRP A 433 230.03 -1.82 -71.45
CA TRP A 433 230.47 -2.38 -70.15
C TRP A 433 230.34 -3.91 -70.06
N GLN A 434 229.91 -4.59 -71.13
CA GLN A 434 229.47 -6.00 -71.07
C GLN A 434 230.26 -6.97 -71.98
N GLU A 435 231.33 -6.52 -72.63
CA GLU A 435 232.22 -7.38 -73.44
C GLU A 435 233.66 -7.50 -72.87
N ASP A 436 233.98 -6.78 -71.78
CA ASP A 436 235.35 -6.70 -71.21
C ASP A 436 235.58 -7.62 -70.00
N LYS A 437 234.74 -8.67 -69.82
CA LYS A 437 234.88 -9.60 -68.69
C LYS A 437 234.31 -11.01 -68.90
N ASP A 438 234.90 -11.77 -69.81
CA ASP A 438 235.05 -13.21 -69.63
C ASP A 438 236.25 -13.77 -70.41
N GLY A 439 237.16 -14.49 -69.73
CA GLY A 439 238.12 -15.37 -70.38
C GLY A 439 239.51 -14.83 -70.78
N ASN A 440 240.39 -14.65 -69.79
CA ASN A 440 241.64 -15.41 -69.84
C ASN A 440 241.83 -16.15 -68.51
N LYS A 441 242.61 -17.23 -68.52
CA LYS A 441 243.22 -17.82 -67.31
C LYS A 441 244.54 -17.08 -67.02
N GLU A 442 245.10 -17.29 -65.83
CA GLU A 442 246.39 -16.72 -65.37
C GLU A 442 246.33 -15.19 -65.06
N LEU A 443 247.05 -14.64 -64.06
CA LEU A 443 247.87 -15.23 -62.98
C LEU A 443 247.97 -14.28 -61.75
N GLU A 444 248.87 -14.59 -60.81
CA GLU A 444 248.95 -14.09 -59.41
C GLU A 444 249.60 -12.70 -59.11
N VAL A 445 249.35 -12.21 -57.88
CA VAL A 445 250.31 -11.60 -56.91
C VAL A 445 250.52 -10.06 -56.80
N THR A 446 250.75 -9.62 -55.53
CA THR A 446 251.27 -8.30 -55.00
C THR A 446 250.44 -7.00 -55.06
N LEU A 447 250.59 -6.02 -54.14
CA LEU A 447 250.71 -5.98 -52.66
C LEU A 447 250.76 -4.50 -52.13
N LEU A 448 250.38 -4.28 -50.85
CA LEU A 448 250.89 -3.28 -49.87
C LEU A 448 250.72 -1.73 -50.01
N CYS A 449 250.67 -1.11 -48.82
CA CYS A 449 251.07 0.26 -48.42
C CYS A 449 250.34 1.49 -49.02
N SER A 450 250.05 2.59 -48.30
CA SER A 450 250.65 3.28 -47.12
C SER A 450 251.82 4.23 -47.43
N HIS A 451 251.58 5.55 -47.25
CA HIS A 451 252.39 6.39 -46.37
C HIS A 451 251.66 7.70 -45.97
N MET A 452 251.87 8.08 -44.70
CA MET A 452 251.56 9.38 -44.05
C MET A 452 250.12 9.90 -44.09
#